data_AF-A0A150UDC5-F1
#
_entry.id   AF-A0A150UDC5-F1
#
_cell.length_a   1.000
_cell.length_b   1.000
_cell.length_c   1.000
_cell.angle_alpha   90.00
_cell.angle_beta   90.00
_cell.angle_gamma   90.00
#
_symmetry.space_group_name_H-M   'P 1'
#
loop_
_entity.id
_entity.type
_entity.pdbx_description
1 polymer ?
#
loop_
_entity_poly.entity_id
_entity_poly.type
_entity_poly.pdbx_seq_one_letter_code
_entity_poly.pdbx_strand_id
1 'polypeptide(L)'
;MTSRFAAFIVLLAALLGATAAHAQSADGTWLTQAGDARVKISKCSGGICGHVVWLREPYDTATGQPATDSKNPNRELARRPMIGLPLFSGMQPSGPNKWSGQIYN
;
A
#
# COMPACT_ATOMS: atom_id res chain seq x y z
N MET A 1 -1.43 21.36 -52.69
CA MET A 1 -1.36 22.01 -51.36
C MET A 1 -2.43 21.51 -50.36
N THR A 2 -3.28 20.54 -50.71
CA THR A 2 -4.36 20.01 -49.84
C THR A 2 -3.92 18.89 -48.89
N SER A 3 -2.85 18.16 -49.21
CA SER A 3 -2.37 17.00 -48.42
C SER A 3 -1.76 17.40 -47.05
N ARG A 4 -1.19 18.60 -46.92
CA ARG A 4 -0.60 19.07 -45.65
C ARG A 4 -1.66 19.39 -44.59
N PHE A 5 -2.82 19.91 -44.99
CA PHE A 5 -3.90 20.24 -44.06
C PHE A 5 -4.60 18.99 -43.50
N ALA A 6 -4.76 17.94 -44.31
CA ALA A 6 -5.34 16.68 -43.85
C ALA A 6 -4.46 15.98 -42.78
N ALA A 7 -3.14 16.03 -42.93
CA ALA A 7 -2.21 15.48 -41.94
C ALA A 7 -2.25 16.22 -40.59
N PHE A 8 -2.47 17.55 -40.61
CA PHE A 8 -2.62 18.36 -39.40
C PHE A 8 -3.91 18.04 -38.62
N ILE A 9 -5.01 17.75 -39.32
CA ILE A 9 -6.30 17.43 -38.69
C ILE A 9 -6.24 16.05 -37.99
N VAL A 10 -5.59 15.06 -38.60
CA VAL A 10 -5.41 13.73 -38.00
C VAL A 10 -4.53 13.79 -36.74
N LEU A 11 -3.49 14.62 -36.75
CA LEU A 11 -2.60 14.77 -35.58
C LEU A 11 -3.30 15.47 -34.41
N LEU A 12 -4.17 16.45 -34.68
CA LEU A 12 -4.92 17.16 -33.65
C LEU A 12 -5.99 16.27 -32.99
N ALA A 13 -6.64 15.40 -33.76
CA ALA A 13 -7.60 14.42 -33.24
C ALA A 13 -6.95 13.37 -32.32
N ALA A 14 -5.70 12.99 -32.57
CA ALA A 14 -4.96 12.04 -31.73
C ALA A 14 -4.59 12.61 -30.34
N LEU A 15 -4.41 13.93 -30.23
CA LEU A 15 -4.09 14.61 -28.96
C LEU A 15 -5.31 14.74 -28.02
N LEU A 16 -6.52 14.76 -28.57
CA LEU A 16 -7.78 14.86 -27.82
C LEU A 16 -8.22 13.54 -27.17
N GLY A 17 -7.64 12.40 -27.59
CA GLY A 17 -7.97 11.06 -27.09
C GLY A 17 -7.09 10.54 -25.95
N ALA A 18 -6.08 11.30 -25.52
CA ALA A 18 -5.20 10.88 -24.42
C ALA A 18 -5.93 11.03 -23.08
N THR A 19 -6.45 9.91 -22.55
CA THR A 19 -6.94 9.87 -21.17
C THR A 19 -5.75 9.94 -20.22
N ALA A 20 -5.83 10.81 -19.21
CA ALA A 20 -4.85 10.82 -18.15
C ALA A 20 -4.95 9.48 -17.39
N ALA A 21 -3.88 8.68 -17.44
CA ALA A 21 -3.78 7.50 -16.61
C ALA A 21 -3.66 7.95 -15.15
N HIS A 22 -4.76 7.86 -14.39
CA HIS A 22 -4.69 8.05 -12.95
C HIS A 22 -4.05 6.82 -12.32
N ALA A 23 -2.89 7.03 -11.66
CA ALA A 23 -2.33 6.02 -10.79
C ALA A 23 -3.37 5.64 -9.74
N GLN A 24 -3.73 4.35 -9.70
CA GLN A 24 -4.68 3.83 -8.72
C GLN A 24 -4.10 4.04 -7.32
N SER A 25 -4.86 4.67 -6.42
CA SER A 25 -4.38 4.94 -5.07
C SER A 25 -4.16 3.63 -4.32
N ALA A 26 -3.02 3.51 -3.63
CA ALA A 26 -2.79 2.38 -2.73
C ALA A 26 -3.64 2.45 -1.43
N ASP A 27 -4.29 3.59 -1.17
CA ASP A 27 -5.17 3.79 -0.03
C ASP A 27 -6.31 2.75 -0.02
N GLY A 28 -6.49 2.05 1.10
CA GLY A 28 -7.46 0.95 1.16
C GLY A 28 -7.15 -0.05 2.26
N THR A 29 -8.00 -1.07 2.40
CA THR A 29 -7.74 -2.20 3.29
C THR A 29 -7.40 -3.41 2.43
N TRP A 30 -6.20 -3.94 2.63
CA TRP A 30 -5.61 -4.99 1.80
C TRP A 30 -5.42 -6.25 2.61
N LEU A 31 -5.70 -7.41 2.02
CA LEU A 31 -5.36 -8.70 2.59
C LEU A 31 -3.89 -9.01 2.28
N THR A 32 -3.14 -9.49 3.27
CA THR A 32 -1.77 -10.01 3.03
C THR A 32 -1.82 -11.20 2.08
N GLN A 33 -0.73 -11.48 1.38
CA GLN A 33 -0.65 -12.61 0.45
C GLN A 33 -0.96 -13.95 1.13
N ALA A 34 -0.51 -14.14 2.38
CA ALA A 34 -0.80 -15.32 3.18
C ALA A 34 -2.26 -15.39 3.67
N GLY A 35 -3.01 -14.29 3.55
CA GLY A 35 -4.40 -14.20 3.99
C GLY A 35 -4.57 -14.16 5.51
N ASP A 36 -3.52 -13.93 6.27
CA ASP A 36 -3.48 -13.97 7.72
C ASP A 36 -3.71 -12.61 8.40
N ALA A 37 -3.58 -11.51 7.65
CA ALA A 37 -3.79 -10.17 8.16
C ALA A 37 -4.46 -9.26 7.12
N ARG A 38 -5.17 -8.23 7.59
CA ARG A 38 -5.56 -7.08 6.76
C ARG A 38 -4.81 -5.84 7.21
N VAL A 39 -4.30 -5.09 6.25
CA VAL A 39 -3.54 -3.87 6.46
C VAL A 39 -4.32 -2.69 5.90
N LYS A 40 -4.58 -1.68 6.73
CA LYS A 40 -5.12 -0.40 6.28
C LYS A 40 -3.97 0.47 5.82
N ILE A 41 -4.02 0.84 4.54
CA ILE A 41 -3.11 1.77 3.90
C ILE A 41 -3.76 3.14 3.84
N SER A 42 -3.00 4.15 4.26
CA SER A 42 -3.40 5.56 4.21
C SER A 42 -2.18 6.47 4.05
N LYS A 43 -2.42 7.68 3.54
CA LYS A 43 -1.41 8.74 3.52
C LYS A 43 -0.87 9.04 4.92
N CYS A 44 0.43 9.31 5.01
CA CYS A 44 1.14 9.77 6.20
C CYS A 44 2.25 10.74 5.79
N SER A 45 2.96 11.32 6.76
CA SER A 45 4.14 12.14 6.46
C SER A 45 5.16 11.32 5.68
N GLY A 46 5.59 11.81 4.51
CA GLY A 46 6.57 11.14 3.67
C GLY A 46 6.04 10.06 2.72
N GLY A 47 4.72 9.84 2.60
CA GLY A 47 4.16 8.91 1.61
C GLY A 47 2.90 8.20 2.09
N ILE A 48 2.85 6.88 1.94
CA ILE A 48 1.80 6.03 2.54
C ILE A 48 2.38 5.20 3.70
N CYS A 49 1.50 4.87 4.65
CA CYS A 49 1.78 4.01 5.78
C CYS A 49 0.73 2.90 5.85
N GLY A 50 1.12 1.77 6.41
CA GLY A 50 0.26 0.61 6.60
C GLY A 50 0.25 0.17 8.06
N HIS A 51 -0.93 -0.09 8.61
CA HIS A 51 -1.06 -0.72 9.92
C HIS A 51 -2.03 -1.89 9.88
N VAL A 52 -1.80 -2.89 10.72
CA VAL A 52 -2.65 -4.08 10.82
C VAL A 52 -4.00 -3.70 11.44
N VAL A 53 -5.10 -4.06 10.79
CA VAL A 53 -6.48 -3.78 11.27
C VAL A 53 -7.30 -5.03 11.53
N TRP A 54 -6.80 -6.20 11.12
CA TRP A 54 -7.45 -7.48 11.37
C TRP A 54 -6.43 -8.61 11.23
N LEU A 55 -6.65 -9.68 11.99
CA LEU A 55 -5.88 -10.92 11.93
C LEU A 55 -6.84 -12.08 11.79
N ARG A 56 -6.43 -13.12 11.05
CA ARG A 56 -7.12 -14.40 10.99
C ARG A 56 -7.17 -15.07 12.36
N GLU A 57 -6.06 -15.00 13.08
CA GLU A 57 -5.89 -15.50 14.45
C GLU A 57 -5.60 -14.30 15.36
N PRO A 58 -6.64 -13.61 15.85
CA PRO A 58 -6.46 -12.42 16.70
C PRO A 58 -6.10 -12.77 18.16
N TYR A 59 -6.12 -14.06 18.51
CA TYR A 59 -5.73 -14.58 19.82
C TYR A 59 -4.70 -15.69 19.65
N ASP A 60 -3.70 -15.70 20.52
CA ASP A 60 -2.71 -16.76 20.62
C ASP A 60 -3.37 -18.06 21.12
N THR A 61 -3.18 -19.16 20.39
CA THR A 61 -3.88 -20.42 20.63
C THR A 61 -3.40 -21.17 21.87
N ALA A 62 -2.18 -20.88 22.36
CA ALA A 62 -1.64 -21.51 23.55
C ALA A 62 -2.08 -20.80 24.84
N THR A 63 -2.21 -19.48 24.80
CA THR A 63 -2.48 -18.63 25.97
C THR A 63 -3.91 -18.07 26.02
N GLY A 64 -4.62 -18.07 24.88
CA GLY A 64 -5.93 -17.43 24.73
C GLY A 64 -5.89 -15.90 24.81
N GLN A 65 -4.71 -15.30 24.89
CA GLN A 65 -4.54 -13.84 24.97
C GLN A 65 -4.54 -13.21 23.57
N PRO A 66 -4.87 -11.91 23.42
CA PRO A 66 -4.74 -11.22 22.15
C PRO A 66 -3.35 -11.39 21.54
N ALA A 67 -3.28 -11.55 20.23
CA ALA A 67 -2.02 -11.67 19.50
C ALA A 67 -1.16 -10.41 19.72
N THR A 68 0.07 -10.61 20.14
CA THR A 68 1.07 -9.56 20.42
C THR A 68 2.29 -9.74 19.52
N ASP A 69 3.16 -8.74 19.52
CA ASP A 69 4.44 -8.74 18.78
C ASP A 69 5.48 -9.69 19.39
N SER A 70 5.06 -10.90 19.77
CA SER A 70 5.81 -11.81 20.66
C SER A 70 7.19 -12.22 20.15
N LYS A 71 7.45 -12.04 18.85
CA LYS A 71 8.74 -12.32 18.18
C LYS A 71 9.72 -11.16 18.24
N ASN A 72 9.30 -9.98 18.70
CA ASN A 72 10.18 -8.82 18.80
C ASN A 72 11.29 -9.07 19.84
N PRO A 73 12.57 -8.86 19.51
CA PRO A 73 13.67 -9.05 20.46
C PRO A 73 13.65 -8.05 21.62
N ASN A 74 13.03 -6.89 21.44
CA ASN A 74 12.82 -5.92 22.51
C ASN A 74 11.57 -6.31 23.32
N ARG A 75 11.78 -6.65 24.60
CA ARG A 75 10.72 -7.12 25.50
C ARG A 75 9.58 -6.13 25.71
N GLU A 76 9.86 -4.83 25.68
CA GLU A 76 8.83 -3.80 25.83
C GLU A 76 7.92 -3.75 24.59
N LEU A 77 8.51 -3.90 23.40
CA LEU A 77 7.75 -3.95 22.16
C LEU A 77 7.04 -5.29 21.99
N ALA A 78 7.60 -6.39 22.49
CA ALA A 78 7.03 -7.72 22.32
C ALA A 78 5.63 -7.91 22.92
N ARG A 79 5.25 -7.03 23.86
CA ARG A 79 3.94 -7.06 24.53
C ARG A 79 2.88 -6.21 23.83
N ARG A 80 3.25 -5.44 22.81
CA ARG A 80 2.28 -4.57 22.12
C ARG A 80 1.31 -5.42 21.27
N PRO A 81 0.06 -4.99 21.12
CA PRO A 81 -0.91 -5.70 20.28
C PRO A 81 -0.47 -5.76 18.81
N MET A 82 -0.80 -6.85 18.12
CA MET A 82 -0.60 -6.96 16.68
C MET A 82 -1.59 -6.11 15.88
N ILE A 83 -2.85 -6.01 16.32
CA ILE A 83 -3.79 -5.06 15.73
C ILE A 83 -3.37 -3.63 16.13
N GLY A 84 -3.24 -2.76 15.13
CA GLY A 84 -2.70 -1.40 15.27
C GLY A 84 -1.20 -1.31 15.00
N LEU A 85 -0.49 -2.43 14.83
CA LEU A 85 0.94 -2.44 14.55
C LEU A 85 1.24 -1.72 13.22
N PRO A 86 2.13 -0.70 13.19
CA PRO A 86 2.64 -0.14 11.95
C PRO A 86 3.53 -1.17 11.23
N LEU A 87 3.09 -1.62 10.06
CA LEU A 87 3.81 -2.61 9.25
C LEU A 87 4.80 -1.97 8.28
N PHE A 88 4.47 -0.79 7.74
CA PHE A 88 5.39 -0.01 6.93
C PHE A 88 5.08 1.47 7.00
N SER A 89 6.06 2.31 6.69
CA SER A 89 5.94 3.77 6.69
C SER A 89 6.81 4.44 5.64
N GLY A 90 6.45 5.68 5.29
CA GLY A 90 7.20 6.48 4.31
C GLY A 90 7.34 5.81 2.95
N MET A 91 6.36 5.00 2.56
CA MET A 91 6.38 4.31 1.27
C MET A 91 6.11 5.30 0.15
N GLN A 92 7.03 5.37 -0.80
CA GLN A 92 6.99 6.25 -1.97
C GLN A 92 7.15 5.44 -3.26
N PRO A 93 6.53 5.87 -4.38
CA PRO A 93 6.76 5.24 -5.68
C PRO A 93 8.24 5.30 -6.07
N SER A 94 8.81 4.16 -6.45
CA SER A 94 10.21 4.04 -6.89
C SER A 94 10.36 3.45 -8.30
N GLY A 95 9.24 3.32 -9.02
CA GLY A 95 9.16 2.84 -10.40
C GLY A 95 7.78 2.25 -10.70
N PRO A 96 7.55 1.74 -11.93
CA PRO A 96 6.29 1.07 -12.27
C PRO A 96 6.04 -0.11 -11.33
N ASN A 97 4.91 -0.09 -10.61
CA ASN A 97 4.53 -1.09 -9.62
C ASN A 97 5.57 -1.31 -8.50
N LYS A 98 6.39 -0.31 -8.20
CA LYS A 98 7.44 -0.39 -7.17
C LYS A 98 7.28 0.71 -6.14
N TRP A 99 7.50 0.34 -4.89
CA TRP A 99 7.48 1.24 -3.74
C TRP A 99 8.72 1.01 -2.89
N SER A 100 9.26 2.09 -2.34
CA SER A 100 10.39 2.07 -1.41
C SER A 100 10.04 2.85 -0.15
N GLY A 101 10.42 2.33 1.01
CA GLY A 101 10.11 2.89 2.32
C GLY A 101 10.67 2.01 3.43
N GLN A 102 10.15 2.17 4.64
CA GLN A 102 10.55 1.35 5.78
C GLN A 102 9.52 0.26 6.04
N ILE A 103 9.97 -0.99 6.23
CA ILE A 103 9.12 -2.14 6.56
C ILE A 103 9.54 -2.66 7.93
N TYR A 104 8.55 -2.95 8.77
CA TYR A 104 8.73 -3.63 10.04
C TYR A 104 8.76 -5.16 9.83
N ASN A 105 9.75 -5.84 10.41
CA ASN A 105 9.92 -7.30 10.42
C ASN A 105 10.53 -7.74 11.75
#